data_AF-A0A932E4N2-F1
#
_entry.id   AF-A0A932E4N2-F1
#
_cell.length_a   1.000
_cell.length_b   1.000
_cell.length_c   1.000
_cell.angle_alpha   90.00
_cell.angle_beta   90.00
_cell.angle_gamma   90.00
#
_symmetry.space_group_name_H-M   'P 1'
#
loop_
_entity.id
_entity.type
_entity.pdbx_description
1 polymer ?
#
loop_
_entity_poly.entity_id
_entity_poly.type
_entity_poly.pdbx_seq_one_letter_code
_entity_poly.pdbx_strand_id
1 'polypeptide(L)'
;MSLSQQDELLFADGSAPELHPPDPRAGFYREVTDIWQLPLGERVRVLLRGHDLAEAVGRLELERAPDLPLNGRVPLHLTAGGVSFLSTQVESWSLLG
;
A
#
# COMPACT_ATOMS: atom_id res chain seq x y z
N MET A 1 -10.00 26.76 59.18
CA MET A 1 -8.87 27.07 58.29
C MET A 1 -7.78 26.05 58.56
N SER A 2 -7.49 25.17 57.60
CA SER A 2 -6.31 24.28 57.60
C SER A 2 -6.03 23.88 56.15
N LEU A 3 -4.77 23.99 55.75
CA LEU A 3 -4.25 23.81 54.39
C LEU A 3 -4.19 22.34 54.00
N SER A 4 -4.56 22.05 52.74
CA SER A 4 -3.96 21.01 51.90
C SER A 4 -4.24 21.34 50.43
N GLN A 5 -3.33 22.11 49.80
CA GLN A 5 -3.24 22.18 48.35
C GLN A 5 -2.79 20.79 47.88
N GLN A 6 -3.69 20.04 47.26
CA GLN A 6 -3.31 18.83 46.54
C GLN A 6 -2.78 19.27 45.18
N ASP A 7 -1.50 18.99 44.99
CA ASP A 7 -0.73 19.11 43.76
C ASP A 7 -1.57 18.87 42.51
N GLU A 8 -1.60 19.89 41.66
CA GLU A 8 -1.93 19.79 40.25
C GLU A 8 -1.04 18.70 39.62
N LEU A 9 -1.59 17.50 39.47
CA LEU A 9 -1.06 16.52 38.53
C LEU A 9 -1.26 17.08 37.12
N LEU A 10 -0.29 17.86 36.68
CA LEU A 10 -0.11 18.28 35.30
C LEU A 10 0.13 17.02 34.47
N PHE A 11 -0.95 16.38 34.01
CA PHE A 11 -0.89 15.41 32.94
C PHE A 11 -0.44 16.17 31.69
N ALA A 12 0.85 16.14 31.41
CA ALA A 12 1.37 16.53 30.12
C ALA A 12 0.63 15.71 29.07
N ASP A 13 -0.19 16.38 28.27
CA ASP A 13 -0.88 15.84 27.10
C ASP A 13 0.18 15.56 26.02
N GLY A 14 1.02 14.55 26.28
CA GLY A 14 1.82 13.92 25.27
C GLY A 14 0.84 13.08 24.46
N SER A 15 0.50 13.56 23.26
CA SER A 15 -0.36 12.85 22.31
C SER A 15 0.04 11.38 22.33
N ALA A 16 -0.86 10.52 22.84
CA ALA A 16 -0.64 9.09 22.82
C ALA A 16 -0.26 8.73 21.39
N PRO A 17 0.79 7.91 21.16
CA PRO A 17 1.02 7.40 19.82
C PRO A 17 -0.27 6.71 19.42
N GLU A 18 -0.96 7.24 18.42
CA GLU A 18 -2.12 6.61 17.84
C GLU A 18 -1.63 5.27 17.28
N LEU A 19 -1.74 4.22 18.09
CA LEU A 19 -1.51 2.85 17.69
C LEU A 19 -2.66 2.51 16.74
N HIS A 20 -2.57 3.00 15.50
CA HIS A 20 -3.44 2.56 14.44
C HIS A 20 -3.29 1.04 14.38
N PRO A 21 -4.39 0.27 14.55
CA PRO A 21 -4.31 -1.17 14.38
C PRO A 21 -3.72 -1.44 12.98
N PRO A 22 -2.83 -2.44 12.84
CA PRO A 22 -2.26 -2.78 11.55
C PRO A 22 -3.41 -3.01 10.57
N ASP A 23 -3.31 -2.45 9.36
CA ASP A 23 -4.33 -2.65 8.33
C ASP A 23 -4.55 -4.17 8.17
N PRO A 24 -5.77 -4.70 8.41
CA PRO A 24 -6.04 -6.13 8.32
C PRO A 24 -5.72 -6.70 6.93
N ARG A 25 -5.61 -5.85 5.91
CA ARG A 25 -5.23 -6.23 4.53
C ARG A 25 -3.73 -6.21 4.29
N ALA A 26 -2.92 -5.70 5.21
CA ALA A 26 -1.47 -5.61 5.03
C ALA A 26 -0.83 -6.98 4.78
N GLY A 27 -1.30 -8.02 5.48
CA GLY A 27 -0.85 -9.40 5.25
C GLY A 27 -1.14 -9.89 3.83
N PHE A 28 -2.34 -9.60 3.33
CA PHE A 28 -2.75 -9.94 1.97
C PHE A 28 -1.92 -9.20 0.90
N TYR A 29 -1.76 -7.88 1.04
CA TYR A 29 -0.96 -7.10 0.09
C TYR A 29 0.50 -7.53 0.06
N ARG A 30 1.05 -7.91 1.22
CA ARG A 30 2.39 -8.48 1.31
C ARG A 30 2.49 -9.81 0.55
N GLU A 31 1.54 -10.72 0.75
CA GLU A 31 1.51 -12.00 0.05
C GLU A 31 1.40 -11.83 -1.47
N VAL A 32 0.53 -10.92 -1.95
CA VAL A 32 0.42 -10.60 -3.37
C VAL A 32 1.72 -9.97 -3.90
N THR A 33 2.33 -9.07 -3.13
CA THR A 33 3.63 -8.46 -3.48
C THR A 33 4.71 -9.53 -3.63
N ASP A 34 4.77 -10.50 -2.71
CA ASP A 34 5.74 -11.58 -2.72
C ASP A 34 5.52 -12.56 -3.91
N ILE A 35 4.28 -12.84 -4.29
CA ILE A 35 3.99 -13.77 -5.41
C ILE A 35 4.28 -13.11 -6.77
N TRP A 36 3.88 -11.86 -6.98
CA TRP A 36 4.02 -11.18 -8.28
C TRP A 36 5.28 -10.30 -8.38
N GLN A 37 6.03 -10.12 -7.30
CA GLN A 37 7.23 -9.27 -7.25
C GLN A 37 6.96 -7.83 -7.69
N LEU A 38 5.84 -7.29 -7.22
CA LEU A 38 5.33 -5.95 -7.54
C LEU A 38 5.10 -5.15 -6.25
N PRO A 39 5.56 -3.89 -6.17
CA PRO A 39 5.50 -3.10 -4.94
C PRO A 39 4.10 -2.47 -4.76
N LEU A 40 3.10 -3.29 -4.46
CA LEU A 40 1.73 -2.80 -4.26
C LEU A 40 1.67 -1.77 -3.14
N GLY A 41 0.90 -0.73 -3.35
CA GLY A 41 0.78 0.41 -2.45
C GLY A 41 1.89 1.44 -2.60
N GLU A 42 2.98 1.18 -3.32
CA GLU A 42 4.06 2.16 -3.50
C GLU A 42 3.82 3.07 -4.69
N ARG A 43 4.44 4.27 -4.67
CA ARG A 43 4.50 5.15 -5.83
C ARG A 43 5.57 4.63 -6.79
N VAL A 44 5.19 4.42 -8.04
CA VAL A 44 6.06 3.80 -9.05
C VAL A 44 5.95 4.47 -10.40
N ARG A 45 6.98 4.23 -11.21
CA ARG A 45 6.92 4.26 -12.67
C ARG A 45 6.98 2.83 -13.18
N VAL A 46 6.06 2.45 -14.05
CA VAL A 46 5.94 1.12 -14.66
C VAL A 46 6.12 1.27 -16.16
N LEU A 47 7.08 0.54 -16.75
CA LEU A 47 7.19 0.40 -18.19
C LEU A 47 6.30 -0.74 -18.67
N LEU A 48 5.50 -0.46 -19.71
CA LEU A 48 4.48 -1.38 -20.20
C LEU A 48 4.82 -1.88 -21.60
N ARG A 49 4.69 -3.20 -21.79
CA ARG A 49 4.76 -3.86 -23.09
C ARG A 49 3.37 -4.20 -23.60
N GLY A 50 3.14 -3.99 -24.90
CA GLY A 50 1.87 -4.35 -25.55
C GLY A 50 0.65 -3.63 -24.94
N HIS A 51 0.83 -2.37 -24.53
CA HIS A 51 -0.20 -1.48 -24.01
C HIS A 51 -0.15 -0.17 -24.81
N ASP A 52 -1.28 0.56 -24.90
CA ASP A 52 -1.36 1.81 -25.68
C ASP A 52 -0.47 2.92 -25.14
N LEU A 53 -0.25 2.90 -23.82
CA LEU A 53 0.71 3.76 -23.12
C LEU A 53 2.00 2.99 -22.86
N ALA A 54 3.14 3.62 -23.14
CA ALA A 54 4.46 3.06 -22.89
C ALA A 54 4.80 2.99 -21.39
N GLU A 55 4.17 3.83 -20.56
CA GLU A 55 4.39 3.85 -19.12
C GLU A 55 3.12 4.24 -18.33
N ALA A 56 3.08 3.82 -17.07
CA ALA A 56 2.13 4.27 -16.07
C ALA A 56 2.87 4.79 -14.83
N VAL A 57 2.41 5.91 -14.28
CA VAL A 57 3.07 6.60 -13.15
C VAL A 57 2.03 6.90 -12.07
N GLY A 58 2.25 6.42 -10.85
CA GLY A 58 1.34 6.66 -9.73
C GLY A 58 1.51 5.63 -8.61
N ARG A 59 0.55 5.58 -7.67
CA ARG A 59 0.50 4.50 -6.68
C ARG A 59 0.08 3.21 -7.39
N LEU A 60 0.82 2.12 -7.20
CA LEU A 60 0.47 0.82 -7.76
C LEU A 60 -0.61 0.16 -6.92
N GLU A 61 -1.76 -0.10 -7.51
CA GLU A 61 -2.93 -0.62 -6.79
C GLU A 61 -3.53 -1.82 -7.54
N LEU A 62 -4.18 -2.71 -6.78
CA LEU A 62 -5.04 -3.75 -7.34
C LEU A 62 -6.34 -3.09 -7.81
N GLU A 63 -6.62 -3.17 -9.10
CA GLU A 63 -7.91 -2.72 -9.65
C GLU A 63 -9.03 -3.71 -9.27
N ARG A 64 -8.68 -4.99 -9.13
CA ARG A 64 -9.57 -6.05 -8.66
C ARG A 64 -8.82 -6.99 -7.73
N ALA A 65 -9.52 -7.54 -6.74
CA ALA A 65 -8.98 -8.63 -5.92
C ALA A 65 -8.68 -9.87 -6.78
N PRO A 66 -7.49 -10.49 -6.66
CA PRO A 66 -7.22 -11.80 -7.24
C PRO A 66 -8.10 -12.88 -6.61
N ASP A 67 -8.34 -13.95 -7.37
CA ASP A 67 -9.03 -15.14 -6.88
C ASP A 67 -8.20 -15.87 -5.81
N LEU A 68 -8.90 -16.55 -4.90
CA LEU A 68 -8.29 -17.41 -3.89
C LEU A 68 -8.49 -18.90 -4.24
N PRO A 69 -7.48 -19.76 -4.01
CA PRO A 69 -6.15 -19.43 -3.49
C PRO A 69 -5.31 -18.64 -4.49
N LEU A 70 -4.42 -17.78 -3.99
CA LEU A 70 -3.55 -16.97 -4.83
C LEU A 70 -2.73 -17.86 -5.77
N ASN A 71 -2.69 -17.50 -7.05
CA ASN A 71 -1.98 -18.24 -8.08
C ASN A 71 -1.17 -17.26 -8.94
N GLY A 72 0.15 -17.23 -8.74
CA GLY A 72 1.07 -16.35 -9.47
C GLY A 72 1.10 -16.53 -10.99
N ARG A 73 0.44 -17.57 -11.53
CA ARG A 73 0.26 -17.76 -12.98
C ARG A 73 -0.91 -16.95 -13.56
N VAL A 74 -1.83 -16.48 -12.70
CA VAL A 74 -2.97 -15.66 -13.12
C VAL A 74 -2.53 -14.19 -13.13
N PRO A 75 -2.76 -13.44 -14.23
CA PRO A 75 -2.45 -12.02 -14.28
C PRO A 75 -3.28 -11.22 -13.27
N LEU A 76 -2.66 -10.23 -12.63
CA LEU A 76 -3.37 -9.24 -11.81
C LEU A 76 -3.88 -8.12 -12.72
N HIS A 77 -5.07 -7.61 -12.38
CA HIS A 77 -5.54 -6.33 -12.88
C HIS A 77 -5.04 -5.22 -11.96
N LEU A 78 -4.22 -4.33 -12.52
CA LEU A 78 -3.49 -3.30 -11.80
C LEU A 78 -3.88 -1.93 -12.31
N THR A 79 -3.71 -0.93 -11.47
CA THR A 79 -3.74 0.47 -11.88
C THR A 79 -2.58 1.25 -11.29
N ALA A 80 -2.08 2.23 -12.03
CA ALA A 80 -1.16 3.23 -11.50
C ALA A 80 -1.50 4.61 -12.09
N GLY A 81 -1.85 5.56 -11.23
CA GLY A 81 -2.20 6.91 -11.67
C GLY A 81 -3.44 6.96 -12.59
N GLY A 82 -4.35 6.00 -12.44
CA GLY A 82 -5.55 5.87 -13.28
C GLY A 82 -5.33 5.13 -14.60
N VAL A 83 -4.12 4.65 -14.88
CA VAL A 83 -3.84 3.78 -16.04
C VAL A 83 -3.98 2.33 -15.61
N SER A 84 -4.94 1.60 -16.20
CA SER A 84 -5.16 0.18 -15.93
C SER A 84 -4.33 -0.72 -16.85
N PHE A 85 -3.75 -1.79 -16.32
CA PHE A 85 -2.93 -2.75 -17.07
C PHE A 85 -2.87 -4.12 -16.36
N LEU A 86 -2.42 -5.14 -17.07
CA LEU A 86 -2.18 -6.47 -16.50
C LEU A 86 -0.76 -6.60 -15.96
N SER A 87 -0.56 -7.40 -14.91
CA SER A 87 0.79 -7.70 -14.41
C SER A 87 1.71 -8.31 -15.48
N THR A 88 1.16 -9.05 -16.45
CA THR A 88 1.91 -9.60 -17.57
C THR A 88 2.39 -8.56 -18.58
N GLN A 89 1.81 -7.35 -18.58
CA GLN A 89 2.24 -6.21 -19.38
C GLN A 89 3.35 -5.40 -18.71
N VAL A 90 3.69 -5.67 -17.45
CA VAL A 90 4.82 -5.02 -16.78
C VAL A 90 6.12 -5.55 -17.39
N GLU A 91 6.89 -4.66 -17.99
CA GLU A 91 8.25 -4.97 -18.44
C GLU A 91 9.27 -4.72 -17.33
N SER A 92 9.16 -3.58 -16.65
CA SER A 92 9.96 -3.23 -15.47
C SER A 92 9.27 -2.14 -14.65
N TRP A 93 9.73 -1.93 -13.42
CA TRP A 93 9.23 -0.87 -12.53
C TRP A 93 10.35 -0.26 -11.70
N SER A 94 10.14 0.98 -11.23
CA SER A 94 11.01 1.68 -10.28
C SER A 94 10.20 2.47 -9.26
N LEU A 95 10.65 2.50 -8.01
CA LEU A 95 10.05 3.34 -6.97
C LEU A 95 10.26 4.83 -7.28
N LEU A 96 9.24 5.63 -7.01
CA LEU A 96 9.29 7.09 -7.02
C LEU A 96 9.15 7.54 -5.57
N GLY A 97 10.29 7.92 -4.97
CA GLY A 97 10.35 8.40 -3.59
C GLY A 97 9.55 9.68 -3.32
#